data_AF-A0A0N5AHZ3-F1
#
_entry.id   AF-A0A0N5AHZ3-F1
#
_cell.length_a   1.000
_cell.length_b   1.000
_cell.length_c   1.000
_cell.angle_alpha   90.00
_cell.angle_beta   90.00
_cell.angle_gamma   90.00
#
_symmetry.space_group_name_H-M   'P 1'
#
loop_
_entity.id
_entity.type
_entity.pdbx_description
1 polymer ?
#
loop_
_entity_poly.entity_id
_entity_poly.type
_entity_poly.pdbx_seq_one_letter_code
_entity_poly.pdbx_strand_id
1 'polypeptide(L)'
;MGITVSKFCRDKSECHPNAHCVINSEYKQYACECLNGFEGDGVHDCHPVAECNPRQPGVCPEHSQCEYNENVRAFKCKCSEGYIGDGFNCVKSGGETCQQNPSLCHSEAQCVYNQGLQRHICVCKPGWIGDGYSSCQMTRFGTERFSNIFKVNVLEVEKCAQCSTNARCVLKQDGEHDCECLPGYEGNGQVCTPAVSCLNDNSMCDKNARCVLTEKNNYVCNCNYGYVGDGRVCTPDKDSDETLFVTRGISIFKRELDPEIAGKQLIIRPGQALVGLGYDCKEKRIYWSDVKGPVNSAMLNGSNVRKVLTLSSPEGIAVDSASRNFYYVVTKTDSPEIGVASLDGRYRKTLAKEGFTQPRYLALDTRNKYLYYSDWYRPHPIIGRMRLDGTGHEVFVDTDLALPHGLALVKDRDELCWVDAELHSLSCIGLHNRVRRLVYKPLEYPFGLTVHNSRQFYWTDWKDNKIHTVSIDGSGYNSFPLTHGVSRVTKPFGLIIVNPSICQEDYSPCAENNGGCPYLCLPSTDGPLCVDPDNLESPGGH
;
A
#
# COMPACT_ATOMS: atom_id res chain seq x y z
N MET A 1 42.04 26.15 -51.20
CA MET A 1 40.57 26.38 -51.22
C MET A 1 40.01 25.51 -50.11
N GLY A 2 39.78 25.97 -48.88
CA GLY A 2 39.26 27.25 -48.45
C GLY A 2 37.77 27.09 -48.16
N ILE A 3 37.41 26.43 -47.05
CA ILE A 3 36.14 26.61 -46.34
C ILE A 3 36.43 26.45 -44.83
N THR A 4 36.71 27.58 -44.19
CA THR A 4 36.24 27.93 -42.83
C THR A 4 34.79 27.46 -42.65
N VAL A 5 34.36 26.87 -41.53
CA VAL A 5 33.94 27.63 -40.35
C VAL A 5 33.93 26.72 -39.12
N SER A 6 34.49 27.27 -38.05
CA SER A 6 34.28 26.98 -36.64
C SER A 6 32.82 26.62 -36.28
N LYS A 7 32.53 25.33 -36.06
CA LYS A 7 31.26 24.86 -35.50
C LYS A 7 31.31 24.96 -33.97
N PHE A 8 31.34 26.18 -33.45
CA PHE A 8 31.27 26.39 -32.01
C PHE A 8 29.95 27.05 -31.64
N CYS A 9 29.29 26.51 -30.63
CA CYS A 9 28.05 27.04 -30.07
C CYS A 9 28.28 27.44 -28.62
N ARG A 10 27.56 28.45 -28.14
CA ARG A 10 27.55 28.80 -26.70
C ARG A 10 26.25 28.42 -26.02
N ASP A 11 25.18 28.36 -26.79
CA ASP A 11 23.83 28.03 -26.36
C ASP A 11 23.12 27.22 -27.47
N LYS A 12 22.10 26.43 -27.11
CA LYS A 12 21.31 25.63 -28.04
C LYS A 12 20.69 26.46 -29.17
N SER A 13 20.37 27.72 -28.91
CA SER A 13 19.76 28.65 -29.90
C SER A 13 20.62 28.91 -31.14
N GLU A 14 21.93 28.65 -31.06
CA GLU A 14 22.88 28.79 -32.18
C GLU A 14 22.98 27.52 -33.05
N CYS A 15 22.29 26.43 -32.67
CA CYS A 15 22.26 25.17 -33.38
C CYS A 15 20.96 24.99 -34.18
N HIS A 16 20.99 24.10 -35.18
CA HIS A 16 19.79 23.71 -35.90
C HIS A 16 18.71 23.20 -34.90
N PRO A 17 17.39 23.38 -35.14
CA PRO A 17 16.35 22.97 -34.20
C PRO A 17 16.41 21.49 -33.77
N ASN A 18 16.92 20.64 -34.66
CA ASN A 18 17.14 19.21 -34.42
C ASN A 18 18.60 18.88 -34.02
N ALA A 19 19.31 19.83 -33.40
CA ALA A 19 20.66 19.65 -32.87
C ALA A 19 20.74 20.10 -31.39
N HIS A 20 21.78 19.64 -30.70
CA HIS A 20 22.16 20.09 -29.38
C HIS A 20 23.57 20.68 -29.37
N CYS A 21 23.85 21.56 -28.42
CA CYS A 21 25.18 22.10 -28.19
C CYS A 21 25.90 21.24 -27.15
N VAL A 22 26.94 20.51 -27.56
CA VAL A 22 27.67 19.55 -26.71
C VAL A 22 29.16 19.79 -26.75
N ILE A 23 29.90 19.35 -25.73
CA ILE A 23 31.35 19.56 -25.68
C ILE A 23 32.04 18.56 -26.62
N ASN A 24 32.76 19.08 -27.61
CA ASN A 24 33.53 18.24 -28.53
C ASN A 24 34.79 17.74 -27.81
N SER A 25 34.88 16.42 -27.67
CA SER A 25 35.95 15.69 -26.98
C SER A 25 37.35 15.94 -27.55
N GLU A 26 37.44 16.27 -28.83
CA GLU A 26 38.70 16.40 -29.58
C GLU A 26 39.31 17.81 -29.44
N TYR A 27 38.47 18.86 -29.37
CA TYR A 27 38.91 20.26 -29.31
C TYR A 27 38.60 20.96 -27.98
N LYS A 28 37.93 20.29 -27.03
CA LYS A 28 37.47 20.85 -25.74
C LYS A 28 36.67 22.15 -25.89
N GLN A 29 35.89 22.25 -26.95
CA GLN A 29 35.04 23.40 -27.26
C GLN A 29 33.61 22.90 -27.54
N TYR A 30 32.61 23.73 -27.21
CA TYR A 30 31.20 23.41 -27.45
C TYR A 30 30.88 23.48 -28.95
N ALA A 31 30.28 22.44 -29.51
CA ALA A 31 29.92 22.31 -30.91
C ALA A 31 28.48 21.79 -31.07
N CYS A 32 27.82 22.16 -32.17
CA CYS A 32 26.48 21.65 -32.47
C CYS A 32 26.57 20.23 -33.05
N GLU A 33 25.83 19.30 -32.47
CA GLU A 33 25.70 17.92 -32.93
C GLU A 33 24.21 17.61 -33.14
N CYS A 34 23.88 16.97 -34.27
CA CYS A 34 22.49 16.61 -34.57
C CYS A 34 21.95 15.62 -33.51
N LEU A 35 20.67 15.76 -33.16
CA LEU A 35 20.01 14.83 -32.25
C LEU A 35 19.97 13.42 -32.87
N ASN A 36 19.96 12.39 -32.00
CA ASN A 36 19.85 10.99 -32.43
C ASN A 36 18.69 10.80 -33.44
N GLY A 37 19.02 10.24 -34.61
CA GLY A 37 18.08 10.05 -35.73
C GLY A 37 18.17 11.11 -36.83
N PHE A 38 19.04 12.12 -36.69
CA PHE A 38 19.33 13.13 -37.70
C PHE A 38 20.82 13.15 -38.04
N GLU A 39 21.16 13.37 -39.30
CA GLU A 39 22.52 13.59 -39.79
C GLU A 39 22.64 14.95 -40.48
N GLY A 40 23.84 15.50 -40.51
CA GLY A 40 24.10 16.80 -41.12
C GLY A 40 25.22 17.57 -40.41
N ASP A 41 25.22 18.88 -40.60
CA ASP A 41 26.28 19.74 -40.10
C ASP A 41 26.04 20.28 -38.67
N GLY A 42 24.86 20.08 -38.08
CA GLY A 42 24.54 20.51 -36.71
C GLY A 42 24.10 21.97 -36.57
N VAL A 43 24.41 22.82 -37.55
CA VAL A 43 24.23 24.29 -37.46
C VAL A 43 23.15 24.77 -38.43
N HIS A 44 23.22 24.33 -39.69
CA HIS A 44 22.31 24.73 -40.75
C HIS A 44 21.54 23.55 -41.34
N ASP A 45 22.05 22.33 -41.18
CA ASP A 45 21.45 21.10 -41.70
C ASP A 45 21.50 20.00 -40.65
N CYS A 46 20.33 19.54 -40.21
CA CYS A 46 20.15 18.23 -39.59
C CYS A 46 18.86 17.64 -40.15
N HIS A 47 19.01 16.74 -41.13
CA HIS A 47 17.91 16.02 -41.76
C HIS A 47 17.81 14.60 -41.20
N PRO A 48 16.61 14.00 -41.19
CA PRO A 48 16.43 12.64 -40.71
C PRO A 48 17.30 11.65 -41.48
N VAL A 49 17.95 10.72 -40.78
CA VAL A 49 18.70 9.62 -41.41
C VAL A 49 17.70 8.72 -42.14
N ALA A 50 17.77 8.66 -43.48
CA ALA A 50 16.90 7.81 -44.27
C ALA A 50 17.39 6.35 -44.21
N GLU A 51 16.52 5.41 -43.79
CA GLU A 51 16.84 3.99 -43.69
C GLU A 51 16.86 3.29 -45.05
N CYS A 52 16.21 3.87 -46.06
CA CYS A 52 16.18 3.34 -47.42
C CYS A 52 16.05 4.45 -48.47
N ASN A 53 16.41 4.15 -49.73
CA ASN A 53 16.29 5.07 -50.86
C ASN A 53 15.40 4.46 -51.96
N PRO A 54 14.29 5.11 -52.37
CA PRO A 54 13.40 4.61 -53.42
C PRO A 54 14.06 4.39 -54.77
N ARG A 55 15.23 5.02 -55.01
CA ARG A 55 15.99 4.90 -56.27
C ARG A 55 17.03 3.77 -56.26
N GLN A 56 17.23 3.09 -55.13
CA GLN A 56 18.19 2.00 -54.99
C GLN A 56 17.45 0.68 -54.64
N PRO A 57 17.18 -0.18 -55.63
CA PRO A 57 16.48 -1.44 -55.41
C PRO A 57 17.30 -2.40 -54.54
N GLY A 58 16.64 -3.12 -53.62
CA GLY A 58 17.24 -4.20 -52.82
C GLY A 58 17.76 -3.81 -51.43
N VAL A 59 17.54 -2.56 -50.99
CA VAL A 59 17.91 -2.11 -49.63
C VAL A 59 16.92 -2.61 -48.57
N CYS A 60 15.63 -2.72 -48.92
CA CYS A 60 14.61 -3.27 -48.03
C CYS A 60 14.47 -4.79 -48.23
N PRO A 61 14.37 -5.60 -47.14
CA PRO A 61 14.24 -7.06 -47.20
C PRO A 61 12.97 -7.57 -47.91
N GLU A 62 12.90 -8.86 -48.22
CA GLU A 62 11.71 -9.47 -48.84
C GLU A 62 10.43 -9.16 -48.04
N HIS A 63 9.33 -8.93 -48.77
CA HIS A 63 8.03 -8.53 -48.22
C HIS A 63 7.99 -7.15 -47.52
N SER A 64 8.90 -6.24 -47.88
CA SER A 64 8.87 -4.83 -47.48
C SER A 64 9.11 -3.86 -48.64
N GLN A 65 8.69 -2.61 -48.49
CA GLN A 65 8.80 -1.53 -49.46
C GLN A 65 9.31 -0.25 -48.80
N CYS A 66 10.13 0.51 -49.52
CA CYS A 66 10.64 1.78 -49.03
C CYS A 66 9.57 2.88 -49.20
N GLU A 67 9.00 3.36 -48.10
CA GLU A 67 7.97 4.39 -48.09
C GLU A 67 8.43 5.63 -47.30
N TYR A 68 7.93 6.81 -47.69
CA TYR A 68 8.16 8.03 -46.94
C TYR A 68 7.30 8.04 -45.67
N ASN A 69 7.94 8.20 -44.51
CA ASN A 69 7.26 8.25 -43.23
C ASN A 69 7.15 9.70 -42.76
N GLU A 70 5.92 10.23 -42.80
CA GLU A 70 5.58 11.62 -42.42
C GLU A 70 5.94 11.97 -40.96
N ASN A 71 5.92 10.99 -40.04
CA ASN A 71 6.18 11.24 -38.62
C ASN A 71 7.67 11.47 -38.32
N VAL A 72 8.55 10.78 -39.05
CA VAL A 72 10.01 10.95 -38.93
C VAL A 72 10.61 11.76 -40.08
N ARG A 73 9.78 12.19 -41.05
CA ARG A 73 10.17 12.91 -42.27
C ARG A 73 11.32 12.25 -43.05
N ALA A 74 11.38 10.92 -43.03
CA ALA A 74 12.43 10.10 -43.63
C ALA A 74 11.85 8.93 -44.41
N PHE A 75 12.62 8.37 -45.36
CA PHE A 75 12.27 7.12 -46.02
C PHE A 75 12.62 5.93 -45.12
N LYS A 76 11.65 5.06 -44.86
CA LYS A 76 11.80 3.83 -44.06
C LYS A 76 11.24 2.62 -44.80
N CYS A 77 11.81 1.44 -44.54
CA CYS A 77 11.21 0.20 -45.00
C CYS A 77 9.90 -0.05 -44.22
N LYS A 78 8.84 -0.46 -44.93
CA LYS A 78 7.53 -0.79 -44.36
C LYS A 78 7.08 -2.12 -44.94
N CYS A 79 6.47 -2.96 -44.11
CA CYS A 79 5.97 -4.26 -44.57
C CYS A 79 4.87 -4.11 -45.61
N SER A 80 4.95 -4.94 -46.66
CA SER A 80 3.94 -5.03 -47.71
C SER A 80 2.59 -5.48 -47.15
N GLU A 81 1.51 -5.15 -47.85
CA GLU A 81 0.14 -5.49 -47.44
C GLU A 81 -0.01 -7.00 -47.14
N GLY A 82 -0.57 -7.33 -45.97
CA GLY A 82 -0.69 -8.71 -45.47
C GLY A 82 0.49 -9.17 -44.60
N TYR A 83 1.52 -8.35 -44.39
CA TYR A 83 2.64 -8.61 -43.48
C TYR A 83 2.72 -7.53 -42.40
N ILE A 84 3.07 -7.93 -41.17
CA ILE A 84 3.27 -7.06 -40.00
C ILE A 84 4.72 -7.18 -39.53
N GLY A 85 5.31 -6.07 -39.09
CA GLY A 85 6.71 -6.02 -38.68
C GLY A 85 7.28 -4.60 -38.63
N ASP A 86 8.58 -4.51 -38.36
CA ASP A 86 9.34 -3.26 -38.27
C ASP A 86 9.85 -2.75 -39.64
N GLY A 87 9.42 -3.37 -40.74
CA GLY A 87 9.87 -3.04 -42.09
C GLY A 87 11.12 -3.78 -42.56
N PHE A 88 11.90 -4.37 -41.65
CA PHE A 88 13.02 -5.26 -41.99
C PHE A 88 12.70 -6.74 -41.70
N ASN A 89 11.79 -7.01 -40.75
CA ASN A 89 11.33 -8.34 -40.35
C ASN A 89 9.81 -8.44 -40.51
N CYS A 90 9.37 -8.66 -41.74
CA CYS A 90 7.95 -8.70 -42.10
C CYS A 90 7.42 -10.14 -42.07
N VAL A 91 6.41 -10.41 -41.23
CA VAL A 91 5.78 -11.73 -41.10
C VAL A 91 4.30 -11.67 -41.48
N LYS A 92 3.76 -12.73 -42.08
CA LYS A 92 2.38 -12.76 -42.58
C LYS A 92 1.38 -12.57 -41.42
N SER A 93 0.50 -11.58 -41.55
CA SER A 93 -0.50 -11.23 -40.53
C SER A 93 -1.59 -12.30 -40.49
N GLY A 94 -1.62 -13.11 -39.43
CA GLY A 94 -2.64 -14.14 -39.18
C GLY A 94 -2.16 -15.59 -39.04
N GLY A 95 -0.86 -15.86 -38.84
CA GLY A 95 -0.33 -17.21 -38.55
C GLY A 95 -0.25 -17.54 -37.05
N GLU A 96 -0.34 -18.83 -36.70
CA GLU A 96 -0.15 -19.35 -35.33
C GLU A 96 1.17 -18.86 -34.70
N THR A 97 1.15 -18.55 -33.41
CA THR A 97 2.36 -18.09 -32.68
C THR A 97 3.14 -19.26 -32.09
N CYS A 98 4.46 -19.13 -31.91
CA CYS A 98 5.26 -20.19 -31.26
C CYS A 98 4.87 -20.46 -29.81
N GLN A 99 4.08 -19.57 -29.20
CA GLN A 99 3.44 -19.76 -27.90
C GLN A 99 2.31 -20.80 -27.97
N GLN A 100 1.58 -20.85 -29.08
CA GLN A 100 0.45 -21.77 -29.30
C GLN A 100 0.91 -23.09 -29.92
N ASN A 101 1.90 -23.05 -30.80
CA ASN A 101 2.47 -24.22 -31.46
C ASN A 101 4.01 -24.21 -31.37
N PRO A 102 4.60 -24.85 -30.36
CA PRO A 102 6.06 -24.90 -30.17
C PRO A 102 6.82 -25.54 -31.34
N SER A 103 6.15 -26.33 -32.16
CA SER A 103 6.71 -27.01 -33.35
C SER A 103 7.06 -26.04 -34.49
N LEU A 104 6.66 -24.77 -34.37
CA LEU A 104 7.02 -23.71 -35.31
C LEU A 104 8.49 -23.26 -35.19
N CYS A 105 9.13 -23.51 -34.05
CA CYS A 105 10.55 -23.22 -33.86
C CYS A 105 11.41 -24.38 -34.34
N HIS A 106 12.60 -24.07 -34.85
CA HIS A 106 13.62 -25.08 -35.13
C HIS A 106 13.93 -25.88 -33.85
N SER A 107 14.30 -27.15 -33.96
CA SER A 107 14.55 -28.02 -32.79
C SER A 107 15.63 -27.46 -31.84
N GLU A 108 16.56 -26.69 -32.40
CA GLU A 108 17.62 -25.97 -31.69
C GLU A 108 17.31 -24.47 -31.45
N ALA A 109 16.04 -24.10 -31.40
CA ALA A 109 15.55 -22.78 -31.05
C ALA A 109 14.57 -22.82 -29.87
N GLN A 110 14.31 -21.64 -29.30
CA GLN A 110 13.39 -21.42 -28.18
C GLN A 110 12.44 -20.26 -28.49
N CYS A 111 11.20 -20.37 -28.04
CA CYS A 111 10.20 -19.32 -28.18
C CYS A 111 10.33 -18.32 -27.03
N VAL A 112 10.64 -17.06 -27.33
CA VAL A 112 10.85 -15.99 -26.34
C VAL A 112 9.97 -14.79 -26.66
N TYR A 113 9.47 -14.11 -25.62
CA TYR A 113 8.69 -12.89 -25.79
C TYR A 113 9.62 -11.72 -26.09
N ASN A 114 9.49 -11.13 -27.27
CA ASN A 114 10.25 -9.96 -27.67
C ASN A 114 9.48 -8.69 -27.30
N GLN A 115 10.00 -7.91 -26.35
CA GLN A 115 9.36 -6.69 -25.88
C GLN A 115 9.30 -5.58 -26.94
N GLY A 116 10.25 -5.54 -27.88
CA GLY A 116 10.26 -4.56 -28.97
C GLY A 116 9.20 -4.84 -30.04
N LEU A 117 8.88 -6.12 -30.27
CA LEU A 117 7.88 -6.55 -31.25
C LEU A 117 6.53 -6.92 -30.61
N GLN A 118 6.41 -6.84 -29.28
CA GLN A 118 5.23 -7.21 -28.49
C GLN A 118 4.67 -8.61 -28.82
N ARG A 119 5.53 -9.57 -29.23
CA ARG A 119 5.11 -10.92 -29.63
C ARG A 119 6.16 -11.99 -29.31
N HIS A 120 5.73 -13.25 -29.28
CA HIS A 120 6.61 -14.40 -29.12
C HIS A 120 7.30 -14.75 -30.45
N ILE A 121 8.63 -14.89 -30.42
CA ILE A 121 9.48 -15.22 -31.57
C ILE A 121 10.38 -16.41 -31.26
N CYS A 122 10.79 -17.15 -32.29
CA CYS A 122 11.76 -18.22 -32.12
C CYS A 122 13.19 -17.65 -32.22
N VAL A 123 14.07 -18.02 -31.30
CA VAL A 123 15.47 -17.60 -31.25
C VAL A 123 16.34 -18.83 -31.04
N CYS A 124 17.42 -18.98 -31.81
CA CYS A 124 18.33 -20.11 -31.66
C CYS A 124 18.89 -20.21 -30.23
N LYS A 125 19.04 -21.45 -29.74
CA LYS A 125 19.66 -21.71 -28.45
C LYS A 125 21.13 -21.27 -28.47
N PRO A 126 21.73 -20.92 -27.32
CA PRO A 126 23.13 -20.49 -27.25
C PRO A 126 24.09 -21.48 -27.94
N GLY A 127 25.06 -20.96 -28.71
CA GLY A 127 25.99 -21.76 -29.51
C GLY A 127 25.49 -22.14 -30.91
N TRP A 128 24.26 -21.75 -31.23
CA TRP A 128 23.64 -21.93 -32.54
C TRP A 128 23.27 -20.56 -33.12
N ILE A 129 23.53 -20.38 -34.42
CA ILE A 129 23.20 -19.15 -35.13
C ILE A 129 22.24 -19.48 -36.27
N GLY A 130 21.24 -18.62 -36.47
CA GLY A 130 20.27 -18.75 -37.53
C GLY A 130 18.99 -17.97 -37.25
N ASP A 131 17.93 -18.27 -37.97
CA ASP A 131 16.66 -17.52 -37.94
C ASP A 131 15.73 -17.95 -36.79
N GLY A 132 16.05 -19.04 -36.09
CA GLY A 132 15.22 -19.58 -34.99
C GLY A 132 13.99 -20.37 -35.45
N TYR A 133 13.57 -20.28 -36.71
CA TYR A 133 12.36 -20.94 -37.22
C TYR A 133 12.68 -22.17 -38.06
N SER A 134 13.58 -22.01 -39.03
CA SER A 134 13.90 -23.05 -40.00
C SER A 134 15.38 -23.43 -40.02
N SER A 135 16.24 -22.57 -39.46
CA SER A 135 17.67 -22.75 -39.44
C SER A 135 18.24 -22.32 -38.09
N CYS A 136 18.83 -23.27 -37.38
CA CYS A 136 19.84 -23.00 -36.37
C CYS A 136 21.00 -23.94 -36.65
N GLN A 137 22.18 -23.38 -36.93
CA GLN A 137 23.38 -24.14 -37.23
C GLN A 137 24.39 -23.98 -36.10
N MET A 138 24.97 -25.11 -35.69
CA MET A 138 26.01 -25.15 -34.69
C MET A 138 27.28 -24.57 -35.29
N THR A 139 27.83 -23.52 -34.69
CA THR A 139 29.07 -22.92 -35.18
C THR A 139 30.24 -23.88 -34.96
N ARG A 140 30.60 -24.66 -36.00
CA ARG A 140 31.83 -25.46 -36.05
C ARG A 140 33.06 -24.64 -36.47
N PHE A 141 33.31 -23.53 -35.79
CA PHE A 141 34.52 -22.74 -36.00
C PHE A 141 35.21 -22.44 -34.67
N GLY A 142 35.81 -23.50 -34.14
CA GLY A 142 37.10 -23.35 -33.46
C GLY A 142 38.20 -23.13 -34.51
N THR A 143 39.13 -22.21 -34.19
CA THR A 143 40.50 -22.09 -34.71
C THR A 143 40.62 -21.94 -36.25
N GLU A 144 40.90 -20.77 -36.84
CA GLU A 144 42.27 -20.22 -36.95
C GLU A 144 42.32 -18.77 -37.51
N ARG A 145 41.40 -17.84 -37.19
CA ARG A 145 41.60 -16.44 -37.68
C ARG A 145 41.11 -15.28 -36.84
N PHE A 146 41.02 -15.44 -35.52
CA PHE A 146 40.83 -14.31 -34.60
C PHE A 146 41.67 -14.42 -33.33
N SER A 147 42.88 -14.99 -33.42
CA SER A 147 43.93 -14.72 -32.42
C SER A 147 44.44 -13.30 -32.66
N ASN A 148 43.83 -12.30 -32.01
CA ASN A 148 44.55 -11.14 -31.47
C ASN A 148 43.67 -10.11 -30.73
N ILE A 149 42.34 -10.28 -30.58
CA ILE A 149 41.53 -9.16 -30.06
C ILE A 149 40.90 -9.38 -28.67
N PHE A 150 40.65 -10.59 -28.18
CA PHE A 150 40.23 -10.76 -26.77
C PHE A 150 40.74 -12.05 -26.15
N LYS A 151 41.55 -11.92 -25.08
CA LYS A 151 41.84 -13.01 -24.12
C LYS A 151 40.56 -13.29 -23.35
N VAL A 152 39.76 -14.25 -23.77
CA VAL A 152 38.70 -14.85 -22.94
C VAL A 152 39.02 -16.33 -22.83
N ASN A 153 39.09 -16.83 -21.60
CA ASN A 153 39.60 -18.16 -21.31
C ASN A 153 38.47 -19.18 -21.50
N VAL A 154 38.66 -20.18 -22.35
CA VAL A 154 37.61 -21.13 -22.79
C VAL A 154 37.08 -22.04 -21.65
N LEU A 155 37.69 -22.00 -20.46
CA LEU A 155 37.16 -22.63 -19.24
C LEU A 155 36.07 -21.81 -18.52
N GLU A 156 35.84 -20.54 -18.90
CA GLU A 156 34.90 -19.61 -18.24
C GLU A 156 33.45 -19.77 -18.75
N VAL A 157 33.25 -20.32 -19.96
CA VAL A 157 31.92 -20.44 -20.60
C VAL A 157 31.16 -21.69 -20.14
N GLU A 158 31.88 -22.75 -19.76
CA GLU A 158 31.29 -24.04 -19.38
C GLU A 158 30.54 -23.98 -18.04
N LYS A 159 30.96 -23.11 -17.11
CA LYS A 159 30.34 -22.98 -15.77
C LYS A 159 29.04 -22.17 -15.81
N CYS A 160 28.97 -21.09 -16.59
CA CYS A 160 27.73 -20.31 -16.75
C CYS A 160 26.68 -21.05 -17.61
N ALA A 161 27.09 -22.00 -18.46
CA ALA A 161 26.16 -22.82 -19.24
C ALA A 161 25.29 -23.77 -18.38
N GLN A 162 25.67 -23.99 -17.11
CA GLN A 162 24.94 -24.82 -16.16
C GLN A 162 23.88 -24.04 -15.36
N CYS A 163 23.77 -22.72 -15.56
CA CYS A 163 22.74 -21.92 -14.92
C CYS A 163 21.36 -22.25 -15.48
N SER A 164 20.34 -22.17 -14.62
CA SER A 164 18.94 -22.30 -15.00
C SER A 164 18.56 -21.28 -16.06
N THR A 165 17.57 -21.58 -16.89
CA THR A 165 16.98 -20.62 -17.83
C THR A 165 16.38 -19.40 -17.12
N ASN A 166 16.05 -19.54 -15.84
CA ASN A 166 15.58 -18.45 -14.98
C ASN A 166 16.67 -17.98 -14.00
N ALA A 167 17.95 -18.00 -14.39
CA ALA A 167 19.08 -17.48 -13.61
C ALA A 167 20.03 -16.60 -14.44
N ARG A 168 20.75 -15.70 -13.77
CA ARG A 168 21.90 -14.97 -14.32
C ARG A 168 23.21 -15.53 -13.75
N CYS A 169 24.26 -15.57 -14.57
CA CYS A 169 25.59 -15.91 -14.09
C CYS A 169 26.25 -14.67 -13.46
N VAL A 170 26.76 -14.79 -12.24
CA VAL A 170 27.41 -13.73 -11.47
C VAL A 170 28.85 -14.11 -11.12
N LEU A 171 29.75 -13.13 -11.11
CA LEU A 171 31.14 -13.31 -10.71
C LEU A 171 31.29 -12.98 -9.22
N LYS A 172 31.79 -13.92 -8.41
CA LYS A 172 32.13 -13.67 -7.00
C LYS A 172 33.50 -13.00 -6.86
N GLN A 173 33.74 -12.40 -5.69
CA GLN A 173 34.96 -11.63 -5.39
C GLN A 173 36.25 -12.47 -5.41
N ASP A 174 36.13 -13.79 -5.29
CA ASP A 174 37.21 -14.77 -5.38
C ASP A 174 37.54 -15.20 -6.83
N GLY A 175 36.80 -14.70 -7.81
CA GLY A 175 36.94 -15.09 -9.22
C GLY A 175 36.19 -16.37 -9.59
N GLU A 176 35.37 -16.94 -8.70
CA GLU A 176 34.46 -18.03 -9.05
C GLU A 176 33.15 -17.52 -9.66
N HIS A 177 32.59 -18.29 -10.61
CA HIS A 177 31.30 -18.03 -11.23
C HIS A 177 30.20 -18.77 -10.49
N ASP A 178 29.11 -18.08 -10.16
CA ASP A 178 27.93 -18.65 -9.52
C ASP A 178 26.66 -18.29 -10.31
N CYS A 179 25.59 -19.05 -10.14
CA CYS A 179 24.31 -18.78 -10.76
C CYS A 179 23.37 -18.16 -9.72
N GLU A 180 22.71 -17.06 -10.05
CA GLU A 180 21.72 -16.41 -9.20
C GLU A 180 20.37 -16.42 -9.92
N CYS A 181 19.31 -16.94 -9.29
CA CYS A 181 17.99 -16.94 -9.91
C CYS A 181 17.53 -15.51 -10.26
N LEU A 182 16.82 -15.38 -11.38
CA LEU A 182 16.23 -14.13 -11.82
C LEU A 182 15.04 -13.75 -10.93
N PRO A 183 14.70 -12.45 -10.91
CA PRO A 183 13.47 -11.95 -10.37
C PRO A 183 12.22 -12.81 -10.60
N GLY A 184 11.59 -13.26 -9.52
CA GLY A 184 10.44 -14.16 -9.51
C GLY A 184 10.76 -15.65 -9.44
N TYR A 185 12.01 -16.04 -9.20
CA TYR A 185 12.44 -17.43 -9.14
C TYR A 185 13.36 -17.69 -7.93
N GLU A 186 13.24 -18.88 -7.35
CA GLU A 186 14.02 -19.33 -6.20
C GLU A 186 14.73 -20.66 -6.49
N GLY A 187 15.89 -20.86 -5.85
CA GLY A 187 16.69 -22.07 -5.97
C GLY A 187 18.19 -21.79 -5.94
N ASN A 188 18.99 -22.74 -6.41
CA ASN A 188 20.45 -22.68 -6.34
C ASN A 188 21.09 -22.08 -7.60
N GLY A 189 20.33 -21.35 -8.41
CA GLY A 189 20.80 -20.75 -9.66
C GLY A 189 20.94 -21.73 -10.83
N GLN A 190 21.18 -23.02 -10.59
CA GLN A 190 21.15 -24.06 -11.63
C GLN A 190 19.74 -24.63 -11.83
N VAL A 191 18.97 -24.71 -10.75
CA VAL A 191 17.55 -25.03 -10.74
C VAL A 191 16.83 -23.84 -10.12
N CYS A 192 16.09 -23.09 -10.94
CA CYS A 192 15.29 -21.95 -10.50
C CYS A 192 13.81 -22.22 -10.80
N THR A 193 13.04 -22.42 -9.74
CA THR A 193 11.59 -22.61 -9.79
C THR A 193 10.88 -21.30 -9.49
N PRO A 194 9.67 -21.04 -10.01
CA PRO A 194 8.94 -19.82 -9.69
C PRO A 194 8.87 -19.61 -8.18
N ALA A 195 9.38 -18.47 -7.70
CA ALA A 195 9.38 -18.12 -6.29
C ALA A 195 7.94 -18.10 -5.81
N VAL A 196 7.64 -18.93 -4.83
CA VAL A 196 6.26 -19.07 -4.33
C VAL A 196 5.86 -17.86 -3.47
N SER A 197 6.84 -17.07 -3.03
CA SER A 197 6.70 -16.04 -2.02
C SER A 197 7.68 -14.89 -2.24
N CYS A 198 7.24 -13.65 -2.02
CA CYS A 198 8.11 -12.48 -2.13
C CYS A 198 9.21 -12.43 -1.05
N LEU A 199 9.15 -13.34 -0.06
CA LEU A 199 10.21 -13.51 0.92
C LEU A 199 11.47 -14.08 0.26
N ASN A 200 11.28 -15.00 -0.68
CA ASN A 200 12.36 -15.69 -1.36
C ASN A 200 12.93 -14.82 -2.48
N ASP A 201 12.08 -13.96 -3.05
CA ASP A 201 12.50 -12.95 -4.02
C ASP A 201 11.68 -11.65 -3.92
N ASN A 202 12.34 -10.59 -3.45
CA ASN A 202 11.72 -9.29 -3.25
C ASN A 202 11.43 -8.54 -4.56
N SER A 203 12.07 -8.92 -5.68
CA SER A 203 11.84 -8.31 -6.99
C SER A 203 10.46 -8.65 -7.59
N MET A 204 9.73 -9.59 -6.99
CA MET A 204 8.32 -9.84 -7.32
C MET A 204 7.39 -8.70 -6.92
N CYS A 205 7.84 -7.83 -6.02
CA CYS A 205 7.11 -6.66 -5.58
C CYS A 205 7.53 -5.43 -6.40
N ASP A 206 6.60 -4.50 -6.58
CA ASP A 206 6.94 -3.18 -7.10
C ASP A 206 8.08 -2.56 -6.27
N LYS A 207 8.92 -1.73 -6.86
CA LYS A 207 9.96 -0.98 -6.13
C LYS A 207 9.38 -0.12 -4.99
N ASN A 208 8.11 0.26 -5.10
CA ASN A 208 7.35 0.98 -4.10
C ASN A 208 6.49 0.06 -3.23
N ALA A 209 6.77 -1.24 -3.20
CA ALA A 209 6.15 -2.19 -2.31
C ALA A 209 7.19 -2.88 -1.42
N ARG A 210 6.68 -3.52 -0.37
CA ARG A 210 7.46 -4.39 0.50
C ARG A 210 6.77 -5.75 0.61
N CYS A 211 7.58 -6.79 0.74
CA CYS A 211 7.06 -8.11 1.03
C CYS A 211 6.63 -8.22 2.51
N VAL A 212 5.40 -8.68 2.75
CA VAL A 212 4.82 -8.73 4.10
C VAL A 212 4.12 -10.05 4.37
N LEU A 213 4.28 -10.54 5.60
CA LEU A 213 3.58 -11.74 6.06
C LEU A 213 2.09 -11.45 6.25
N THR A 214 1.23 -12.28 5.68
CA THR A 214 -0.21 -12.26 5.95
C THR A 214 -0.57 -13.23 7.08
N GLU A 215 -1.82 -13.12 7.51
CA GLU A 215 -2.45 -14.00 8.50
C GLU A 215 -2.49 -15.47 8.08
N LYS A 216 -2.44 -15.76 6.77
CA LYS A 216 -2.37 -17.13 6.25
C LYS A 216 -0.96 -17.73 6.30
N ASN A 217 -0.02 -17.03 6.95
CA ASN A 217 1.39 -17.39 6.98
C ASN A 217 2.03 -17.50 5.58
N ASN A 218 1.50 -16.74 4.61
CA ASN A 218 2.10 -16.56 3.29
C ASN A 218 2.57 -15.10 3.15
N TYR A 219 3.47 -14.82 2.20
CA TYR A 219 3.93 -13.46 1.98
C TYR A 219 3.35 -12.87 0.71
N VAL A 220 2.91 -11.62 0.80
CA VAL A 220 2.35 -10.84 -0.31
C VAL A 220 3.06 -9.52 -0.43
N CYS A 221 3.08 -8.96 -1.63
CA CYS A 221 3.58 -7.61 -1.85
C CYS A 221 2.53 -6.60 -1.37
N ASN A 222 2.99 -5.58 -0.64
CA ASN A 222 2.13 -4.52 -0.14
C ASN A 222 2.75 -3.16 -0.45
N CYS A 223 2.01 -2.30 -1.15
CA CYS A 223 2.49 -0.96 -1.49
C CYS A 223 2.88 -0.16 -0.24
N ASN A 224 3.96 0.59 -0.35
CA ASN A 224 4.45 1.50 0.67
C ASN A 224 3.49 2.70 0.80
N TYR A 225 3.66 3.46 1.88
CA TYR A 225 2.92 4.70 2.06
C TYR A 225 3.11 5.65 0.87
N GLY A 226 2.04 6.35 0.49
CA GLY A 226 2.02 7.20 -0.70
C GLY A 226 1.81 6.45 -2.00
N TYR A 227 1.55 5.13 -1.97
CA TYR A 227 1.22 4.33 -3.14
C TYR A 227 -0.01 3.43 -2.91
N VAL A 228 -0.68 3.08 -4.01
CA VAL A 228 -1.86 2.19 -4.07
C VAL A 228 -1.70 1.18 -5.20
N GLY A 229 -2.34 0.01 -5.06
CA GLY A 229 -2.26 -1.06 -6.05
C GLY A 229 -2.29 -2.45 -5.41
N ASP A 230 -1.93 -3.47 -6.18
CA ASP A 230 -1.93 -4.87 -5.75
C ASP A 230 -0.58 -5.32 -5.12
N GLY A 231 0.37 -4.38 -4.97
CA GLY A 231 1.71 -4.63 -4.44
C GLY A 231 2.72 -5.10 -5.48
N ARG A 232 2.27 -5.67 -6.60
CA ARG A 232 3.14 -5.96 -7.76
C ARG A 232 3.22 -4.76 -8.70
N VAL A 233 2.13 -4.00 -8.77
CA VAL A 233 2.05 -2.69 -9.40
C VAL A 233 1.59 -1.70 -8.35
N CYS A 234 2.42 -0.68 -8.08
CA CYS A 234 2.10 0.38 -7.14
C CYS A 234 2.17 1.75 -7.83
N THR A 235 1.07 2.47 -7.85
CA THR A 235 0.96 3.83 -8.40
C THR A 235 0.88 4.85 -7.26
N PRO A 236 1.35 6.10 -7.47
CA PRO A 236 1.23 7.15 -6.47
C PRO A 236 -0.22 7.32 -6.02
N ASP A 237 -0.40 7.35 -4.71
CA ASP A 237 -1.68 7.56 -4.05
C ASP A 237 -2.12 9.02 -4.27
N LYS A 238 -3.42 9.22 -4.45
CA LYS A 238 -3.98 10.57 -4.38
C LYS A 238 -4.17 10.86 -2.90
N ASP A 239 -3.45 11.85 -2.36
CA ASP A 239 -3.66 12.26 -0.98
C ASP A 239 -5.14 12.68 -0.81
N SER A 240 -5.94 11.81 -0.17
CA SER A 240 -7.29 12.17 0.24
C SER A 240 -7.23 12.84 1.62
N ASP A 241 -8.03 13.88 1.79
CA ASP A 241 -8.20 14.56 3.07
C ASP A 241 -8.94 13.69 4.11
N GLU A 242 -9.62 12.62 3.69
CA GLU A 242 -10.46 11.81 4.58
C GLU A 242 -10.30 10.32 4.29
N THR A 243 -9.96 9.55 5.32
CA THR A 243 -9.72 8.11 5.20
C THR A 243 -10.28 7.31 6.35
N LEU A 244 -10.72 6.09 6.04
CA LEU A 244 -11.07 5.05 6.98
C LEU A 244 -9.82 4.28 7.40
N PHE A 245 -9.65 4.14 8.71
CA PHE A 245 -8.72 3.18 9.30
C PHE A 245 -9.52 2.05 9.91
N VAL A 246 -9.15 0.81 9.60
CA VAL A 246 -9.87 -0.38 10.08
C VAL A 246 -8.88 -1.44 10.56
N THR A 247 -9.12 -1.99 11.74
CA THR A 247 -8.36 -3.13 12.27
C THR A 247 -8.94 -4.43 11.77
N ARG A 248 -8.06 -5.36 11.39
CA ARG A 248 -8.43 -6.71 10.97
C ARG A 248 -7.26 -7.64 11.24
N GLY A 249 -7.49 -8.58 12.16
CA GLY A 249 -6.51 -9.56 12.65
C GLY A 249 -5.16 -8.93 13.00
N ILE A 250 -4.11 -9.18 12.21
CA ILE A 250 -2.75 -8.68 12.49
C ILE A 250 -2.47 -7.29 11.90
N SER A 251 -3.46 -6.67 11.24
CA SER A 251 -3.22 -5.50 10.39
C SER A 251 -4.17 -4.34 10.63
N ILE A 252 -3.68 -3.15 10.29
CA ILE A 252 -4.50 -1.93 10.15
C ILE A 252 -4.53 -1.58 8.68
N PHE A 253 -5.72 -1.42 8.14
CA PHE A 253 -5.98 -1.01 6.78
C PHE A 253 -6.28 0.49 6.72
N LYS A 254 -5.72 1.18 5.72
CA LYS A 254 -6.09 2.56 5.34
C LYS A 254 -6.89 2.47 4.05
N ARG A 255 -8.06 3.10 4.00
CA ARG A 255 -8.95 3.08 2.84
C ARG A 255 -9.61 4.46 2.66
N GLU A 256 -9.93 4.80 1.43
CA GLU A 256 -10.79 5.97 1.16
C GLU A 256 -12.26 5.70 1.48
N LEU A 257 -13.05 6.77 1.60
CA LEU A 257 -14.50 6.65 1.78
C LEU A 257 -15.21 6.20 0.49
N ASP A 258 -14.57 6.38 -0.67
CA ASP A 258 -15.07 5.91 -1.95
C ASP A 258 -15.12 4.37 -2.00
N PRO A 259 -16.31 3.76 -2.22
CA PRO A 259 -16.47 2.32 -2.38
C PRO A 259 -15.65 1.70 -3.52
N GLU A 260 -15.32 2.47 -4.56
CA GLU A 260 -14.57 2.00 -5.72
C GLU A 260 -13.06 1.91 -5.45
N ILE A 261 -12.56 2.62 -4.43
CA ILE A 261 -11.13 2.67 -4.13
C ILE A 261 -10.78 1.70 -3.01
N ALA A 262 -10.16 0.57 -3.37
CA ALA A 262 -9.77 -0.43 -2.39
C ALA A 262 -8.82 0.09 -1.30
N GLY A 263 -9.00 -0.45 -0.09
CA GLY A 263 -8.08 -0.20 1.00
C GLY A 263 -6.77 -0.95 0.83
N LYS A 264 -5.75 -0.43 1.51
CA LYS A 264 -4.41 -0.99 1.55
C LYS A 264 -4.02 -1.37 2.97
N GLN A 265 -3.19 -2.39 3.11
CA GLN A 265 -2.64 -2.80 4.40
C GLN A 265 -1.54 -1.81 4.80
N LEU A 266 -1.74 -1.06 5.86
CA LEU A 266 -0.79 -0.02 6.28
C LEU A 266 0.20 -0.56 7.31
N ILE A 267 -0.31 -1.13 8.39
CA ILE A 267 0.47 -1.66 9.52
C ILE A 267 0.21 -3.15 9.62
N ILE A 268 1.26 -3.92 9.88
CA ILE A 268 1.23 -5.38 9.97
C ILE A 268 2.06 -5.77 11.17
N ARG A 269 1.45 -6.47 12.13
CA ARG A 269 2.07 -6.87 13.39
C ARG A 269 1.87 -8.37 13.61
N PRO A 270 2.74 -9.21 13.02
CA PRO A 270 2.70 -10.65 13.24
C PRO A 270 2.67 -10.98 14.74
N GLY A 271 1.83 -11.94 15.11
CA GLY A 271 1.66 -12.36 16.50
C GLY A 271 0.69 -11.51 17.33
N GLN A 272 0.25 -10.35 16.85
CA GLN A 272 -0.73 -9.49 17.54
C GLN A 272 -2.18 -9.74 17.10
N ALA A 273 -3.16 -9.25 17.84
CA ALA A 273 -4.58 -9.26 17.48
C ALA A 273 -5.18 -7.86 17.70
N LEU A 274 -5.25 -7.07 16.63
CA LEU A 274 -5.56 -5.66 16.67
C LEU A 274 -7.08 -5.46 16.67
N VAL A 275 -7.61 -4.68 17.61
CA VAL A 275 -9.06 -4.54 17.82
C VAL A 275 -9.51 -3.08 17.86
N GLY A 276 -9.22 -2.36 18.93
CA GLY A 276 -9.65 -0.97 19.11
C GLY A 276 -8.80 0.01 18.30
N LEU A 277 -9.38 1.15 17.94
CA LEU A 277 -8.73 2.24 17.22
C LEU A 277 -9.09 3.59 17.84
N GLY A 278 -8.11 4.49 17.88
CA GLY A 278 -8.30 5.89 18.23
C GLY A 278 -7.37 6.78 17.42
N TYR A 279 -7.71 8.06 17.29
CA TYR A 279 -6.94 9.03 16.52
C TYR A 279 -6.68 10.27 17.35
N ASP A 280 -5.42 10.70 17.35
CA ASP A 280 -4.97 11.97 17.87
C ASP A 280 -4.72 12.93 16.71
N CYS A 281 -5.59 13.92 16.55
CA CYS A 281 -5.49 14.88 15.46
C CYS A 281 -4.37 15.91 15.65
N LYS A 282 -3.90 16.15 16.89
CA LYS A 282 -2.85 17.15 17.15
C LYS A 282 -1.49 16.65 16.66
N GLU A 283 -1.15 15.39 16.95
CA GLU A 283 0.13 14.79 16.50
C GLU A 283 -0.03 13.93 15.24
N LYS A 284 -1.24 13.81 14.69
CA LYS A 284 -1.56 12.98 13.51
C LYS A 284 -1.12 11.52 13.71
N ARG A 285 -1.57 10.94 14.82
CA ARG A 285 -1.23 9.56 15.22
C ARG A 285 -2.47 8.71 15.41
N ILE A 286 -2.42 7.47 14.92
CA ILE A 286 -3.39 6.44 15.30
C ILE A 286 -2.87 5.67 16.52
N TYR A 287 -3.80 5.23 17.34
CA TYR A 287 -3.60 4.35 18.49
C TYR A 287 -4.42 3.10 18.27
N TRP A 288 -3.92 1.94 18.70
CA TRP A 288 -4.67 0.70 18.66
C TRP A 288 -4.34 -0.20 19.84
N SER A 289 -5.32 -0.98 20.27
CA SER A 289 -5.16 -2.05 21.24
C SER A 289 -4.80 -3.36 20.54
N ASP A 290 -3.88 -4.10 21.14
CA ASP A 290 -3.62 -5.50 20.84
C ASP A 290 -4.14 -6.34 22.02
N VAL A 291 -5.12 -7.22 21.76
CA VAL A 291 -5.73 -8.09 22.78
C VAL A 291 -4.68 -8.96 23.48
N LYS A 292 -3.50 -9.17 22.87
CA LYS A 292 -2.40 -9.92 23.47
C LYS A 292 -1.45 -9.09 24.33
N GLY A 293 -1.65 -7.78 24.48
CA GLY A 293 -0.91 -7.02 25.51
C GLY A 293 -0.90 -5.51 25.31
N PRO A 294 -0.18 -4.96 24.32
CA PRO A 294 0.09 -3.53 24.27
C PRO A 294 -1.00 -2.68 23.60
N VAL A 295 -1.16 -1.46 24.08
CA VAL A 295 -1.60 -0.34 23.24
C VAL A 295 -0.38 0.19 22.49
N ASN A 296 -0.52 0.37 21.19
CA ASN A 296 0.53 0.89 20.32
C ASN A 296 0.06 2.16 19.62
N SER A 297 1.00 2.89 19.05
CA SER A 297 0.74 4.09 18.27
C SER A 297 1.65 4.18 17.05
N ALA A 298 1.17 4.79 15.98
CA ALA A 298 1.94 5.09 14.77
C ALA A 298 1.46 6.40 14.15
N MET A 299 2.29 6.99 13.29
CA MET A 299 1.87 8.08 12.42
C MET A 299 0.82 7.58 11.40
N LEU A 300 0.02 8.48 10.81
CA LEU A 300 -0.99 8.12 9.79
C LEU A 300 -0.42 7.41 8.55
N ASN A 301 0.89 7.56 8.31
CA ASN A 301 1.61 6.88 7.25
C ASN A 301 2.12 5.47 7.63
N GLY A 302 1.82 5.00 8.83
CA GLY A 302 2.27 3.72 9.36
C GLY A 302 3.71 3.71 9.86
N SER A 303 4.44 4.83 9.81
CA SER A 303 5.79 4.95 10.34
C SER A 303 5.78 5.25 11.84
N ASN A 304 6.98 5.21 12.46
CA ASN A 304 7.17 5.53 13.88
C ASN A 304 6.22 4.73 14.80
N VAL A 305 6.09 3.43 14.50
CA VAL A 305 5.34 2.50 15.35
C VAL A 305 6.05 2.40 16.70
N ARG A 306 5.34 2.70 17.79
CA ARG A 306 5.83 2.59 19.16
C ARG A 306 4.82 1.87 20.05
N LYS A 307 5.32 1.11 21.01
CA LYS A 307 4.52 0.62 22.13
C LYS A 307 4.27 1.80 23.08
N VAL A 308 3.02 2.03 23.46
CA VAL A 308 2.61 3.12 24.36
C VAL A 308 2.51 2.60 25.78
N LEU A 309 1.66 1.59 26.00
CA LEU A 309 1.38 1.04 27.32
C LEU A 309 1.14 -0.47 27.21
N THR A 310 1.65 -1.25 28.16
CA THR A 310 1.31 -2.68 28.26
C THR A 310 0.09 -2.82 29.16
N LEU A 311 -0.97 -3.44 28.63
CA LEU A 311 -2.19 -3.78 29.36
C LEU A 311 -2.41 -5.31 29.29
N SER A 312 -3.37 -5.83 30.06
CA SER A 312 -3.76 -7.24 29.99
C SER A 312 -5.10 -7.35 29.28
N SER A 313 -5.13 -7.80 28.03
CA SER A 313 -6.36 -7.91 27.23
C SER A 313 -7.13 -6.58 27.03
N PRO A 314 -6.49 -5.54 26.46
CA PRO A 314 -7.22 -4.33 26.08
C PRO A 314 -8.10 -4.61 24.84
N GLU A 315 -9.35 -4.16 24.86
CA GLU A 315 -10.28 -4.25 23.70
C GLU A 315 -10.58 -2.87 23.11
N GLY A 316 -11.56 -2.14 23.64
CA GLY A 316 -11.88 -0.77 23.23
C GLY A 316 -10.87 0.25 23.75
N ILE A 317 -10.59 1.24 22.89
CA ILE A 317 -9.86 2.46 23.26
C ILE A 317 -10.58 3.66 22.65
N ALA A 318 -10.41 4.83 23.26
CA ALA A 318 -10.84 6.10 22.70
C ALA A 318 -9.84 7.20 23.08
N VAL A 319 -9.54 8.10 22.14
CA VAL A 319 -8.50 9.13 22.30
C VAL A 319 -9.14 10.49 22.53
N ASP A 320 -8.69 11.19 23.58
CA ASP A 320 -8.96 12.60 23.81
C ASP A 320 -7.70 13.40 23.39
N SER A 321 -7.71 13.88 22.15
CA SER A 321 -6.60 14.67 21.59
C SER A 321 -6.40 15.98 22.33
N ALA A 322 -7.48 16.56 22.91
CA ALA A 322 -7.44 17.84 23.60
C ALA A 322 -6.67 17.74 24.91
N SER A 323 -7.05 16.77 25.75
CA SER A 323 -6.48 16.53 27.08
C SER A 323 -5.21 15.66 27.06
N ARG A 324 -4.79 15.19 25.89
CA ARG A 324 -3.61 14.33 25.69
C ARG A 324 -3.68 12.98 26.42
N ASN A 325 -4.87 12.41 26.51
CA ASN A 325 -5.12 11.12 27.14
C ASN A 325 -5.79 10.13 26.18
N PHE A 326 -5.69 8.84 26.47
CA PHE A 326 -6.58 7.83 25.92
C PHE A 326 -7.25 7.05 27.04
N TYR A 327 -8.50 6.70 26.81
CA TYR A 327 -9.31 5.83 27.65
C TYR A 327 -9.27 4.43 27.06
N TYR A 328 -9.29 3.42 27.93
CA TYR A 328 -9.18 2.03 27.53
C TYR A 328 -10.09 1.15 28.37
N VAL A 329 -10.44 0.00 27.80
CA VAL A 329 -11.12 -1.07 28.52
C VAL A 329 -10.25 -2.32 28.54
N VAL A 330 -10.21 -2.97 29.70
CA VAL A 330 -9.58 -4.27 29.92
C VAL A 330 -10.69 -5.28 30.17
N THR A 331 -10.65 -6.40 29.45
CA THR A 331 -11.68 -7.45 29.49
C THR A 331 -11.19 -8.74 30.14
N LYS A 332 -10.11 -8.68 30.92
CA LYS A 332 -9.58 -9.84 31.64
C LYS A 332 -10.63 -10.35 32.63
N THR A 333 -11.00 -11.63 32.51
CA THR A 333 -12.12 -12.26 33.23
C THR A 333 -12.18 -11.96 34.73
N ASP A 334 -11.02 -11.92 35.40
CA ASP A 334 -10.97 -11.73 36.86
C ASP A 334 -10.74 -10.27 37.30
N SER A 335 -10.53 -9.34 36.36
CA SER A 335 -10.19 -7.95 36.66
C SER A 335 -10.54 -7.00 35.50
N PRO A 336 -11.82 -6.94 35.08
CA PRO A 336 -12.24 -5.94 34.10
C PRO A 336 -12.06 -4.53 34.67
N GLU A 337 -11.59 -3.60 33.85
CA GLU A 337 -11.47 -2.20 34.25
C GLU A 337 -11.68 -1.26 33.07
N ILE A 338 -12.17 -0.06 33.37
CA ILE A 338 -12.05 1.11 32.51
C ILE A 338 -10.99 2.01 33.13
N GLY A 339 -10.00 2.40 32.33
CA GLY A 339 -8.90 3.24 32.76
C GLY A 339 -8.58 4.35 31.78
N VAL A 340 -7.68 5.24 32.20
CA VAL A 340 -7.16 6.35 31.43
C VAL A 340 -5.64 6.35 31.49
N ALA A 341 -4.99 6.74 30.42
CA ALA A 341 -3.55 6.92 30.38
C ALA A 341 -3.17 8.10 29.49
N SER A 342 -2.01 8.70 29.77
CA SER A 342 -1.44 9.74 28.91
C SER A 342 -1.09 9.15 27.53
N LEU A 343 -1.17 9.94 26.46
CA LEU A 343 -0.87 9.47 25.10
C LEU A 343 0.58 9.01 24.88
N ASP A 344 1.50 9.40 25.76
CA ASP A 344 2.86 8.87 25.79
C ASP A 344 3.02 7.60 26.65
N GLY A 345 1.97 7.18 27.36
CA GLY A 345 1.94 5.98 28.19
C GLY A 345 2.66 6.09 29.53
N ARG A 346 3.22 7.26 29.88
CA ARG A 346 3.97 7.46 31.13
C ARG A 346 3.09 7.32 32.37
N TYR A 347 1.84 7.77 32.29
CA TYR A 347 0.93 7.83 33.42
C TYR A 347 -0.35 7.08 33.09
N ARG A 348 -0.80 6.22 34.01
CA ARG A 348 -2.10 5.54 33.91
C ARG A 348 -2.85 5.59 35.23
N LYS A 349 -4.17 5.57 35.15
CA LYS A 349 -5.06 5.46 36.29
C LYS A 349 -6.27 4.61 35.97
N THR A 350 -6.65 3.78 36.94
CA THR A 350 -7.91 3.05 36.89
C THR A 350 -9.05 3.96 37.30
N LEU A 351 -10.08 4.09 36.46
CA LEU A 351 -11.25 4.91 36.77
C LEU A 351 -12.33 4.10 37.48
N ALA A 352 -12.56 2.87 37.03
CA ALA A 352 -13.55 1.99 37.64
C ALA A 352 -13.19 0.51 37.42
N LYS A 353 -13.49 -0.32 38.42
CA LYS A 353 -13.30 -1.78 38.40
C LYS A 353 -14.58 -2.57 38.68
N GLU A 354 -15.60 -1.92 39.22
CA GLU A 354 -16.88 -2.53 39.60
C GLU A 354 -17.98 -2.16 38.62
N GLY A 355 -19.03 -2.96 38.52
CA GLY A 355 -20.15 -2.69 37.61
C GLY A 355 -19.88 -3.04 36.13
N PHE A 356 -18.85 -3.85 35.88
CA PHE A 356 -18.53 -4.38 34.55
C PHE A 356 -18.48 -5.90 34.59
N THR A 357 -19.05 -6.54 33.56
CA THR A 357 -18.94 -7.98 33.37
C THR A 357 -18.27 -8.29 32.04
N GLN A 358 -18.72 -7.68 30.95
CA GLN A 358 -18.12 -7.83 29.62
C GLN A 358 -18.08 -6.49 28.89
N PRO A 359 -17.33 -5.49 29.41
CA PRO A 359 -17.24 -4.19 28.76
C PRO A 359 -16.44 -4.31 27.45
N ARG A 360 -16.75 -3.52 26.41
CA ARG A 360 -16.08 -3.65 25.09
C ARG A 360 -15.75 -2.34 24.39
N TYR A 361 -16.74 -1.58 23.94
CA TYR A 361 -16.49 -0.35 23.18
C TYR A 361 -16.55 0.88 24.07
N LEU A 362 -15.82 1.91 23.67
CA LEU A 362 -15.81 3.23 24.30
C LEU A 362 -16.19 4.30 23.28
N ALA A 363 -16.95 5.30 23.71
CA ALA A 363 -17.19 6.52 22.95
C ALA A 363 -17.09 7.73 23.87
N LEU A 364 -16.37 8.76 23.43
CA LEU A 364 -16.12 9.97 24.22
C LEU A 364 -17.01 11.11 23.77
N ASP A 365 -17.64 11.75 24.76
CA ASP A 365 -18.28 13.05 24.63
C ASP A 365 -17.41 14.07 25.37
N THR A 366 -16.39 14.57 24.68
CA THR A 366 -15.45 15.56 25.21
C THR A 366 -16.10 16.93 25.41
N ARG A 367 -17.27 17.20 24.83
CA ARG A 367 -18.03 18.42 25.07
C ARG A 367 -18.70 18.38 26.45
N ASN A 368 -19.44 17.31 26.73
CA ASN A 368 -20.20 17.15 27.98
C ASN A 368 -19.44 16.41 29.08
N LYS A 369 -18.19 16.01 28.80
CA LYS A 369 -17.28 15.30 29.70
C LYS A 369 -17.81 13.94 30.16
N TYR A 370 -18.41 13.19 29.24
CA TYR A 370 -18.85 11.82 29.47
C TYR A 370 -18.05 10.82 28.65
N LEU A 371 -17.85 9.64 29.23
CA LEU A 371 -17.43 8.42 28.57
C LEU A 371 -18.61 7.46 28.57
N TYR A 372 -18.94 6.92 27.41
CA TYR A 372 -19.94 5.88 27.22
C TYR A 372 -19.25 4.56 26.92
N TYR A 373 -19.80 3.48 27.44
CA TYR A 373 -19.26 2.14 27.21
C TYR A 373 -20.37 1.11 26.99
N SER A 374 -20.07 0.09 26.19
CA SER A 374 -20.97 -1.07 26.02
C SER A 374 -20.50 -2.21 26.89
N ASP A 375 -21.44 -2.87 27.57
CA ASP A 375 -21.25 -4.13 28.26
C ASP A 375 -22.23 -5.16 27.67
N TRP A 376 -21.68 -6.18 27.03
CA TRP A 376 -22.46 -7.15 26.25
C TRP A 376 -22.79 -8.42 27.03
N TYR A 377 -22.68 -8.40 28.36
CA TYR A 377 -23.03 -9.53 29.20
C TYR A 377 -24.47 -10.00 28.95
N ARG A 378 -24.61 -11.10 28.19
CA ARG A 378 -25.88 -11.55 27.61
C ARG A 378 -27.07 -11.60 28.57
N PRO A 379 -26.94 -12.00 29.85
CA PRO A 379 -28.05 -11.98 30.78
C PRO A 379 -28.57 -10.57 31.11
N HIS A 380 -27.70 -9.56 31.13
CA HIS A 380 -28.03 -8.17 31.49
C HIS A 380 -27.15 -7.18 30.69
N PRO A 381 -27.35 -7.06 29.36
CA PRO A 381 -26.55 -6.15 28.55
C PRO A 381 -26.91 -4.71 28.84
N ILE A 382 -25.89 -3.84 28.93
CA ILE A 382 -26.08 -2.42 29.20
C ILE A 382 -25.21 -1.57 28.28
N ILE A 383 -25.66 -0.34 28.06
CA ILE A 383 -24.77 0.76 27.71
C ILE A 383 -24.70 1.64 28.95
N GLY A 384 -23.51 1.77 29.52
CA GLY A 384 -23.30 2.63 30.68
C GLY A 384 -22.63 3.95 30.31
N ARG A 385 -22.61 4.86 31.28
CA ARG A 385 -21.82 6.10 31.18
C ARG A 385 -21.16 6.46 32.50
N MET A 386 -20.09 7.23 32.42
CA MET A 386 -19.43 7.87 33.55
C MET A 386 -18.82 9.19 33.09
N ARG A 387 -18.43 10.04 34.03
CA ARG A 387 -17.67 11.25 33.74
C ARG A 387 -16.25 10.90 33.28
N LEU A 388 -15.61 11.80 32.51
CA LEU A 388 -14.23 11.62 32.05
C LEU A 388 -13.18 11.55 33.18
N ASP A 389 -13.55 11.95 34.40
CA ASP A 389 -12.76 11.79 35.62
C ASP A 389 -13.05 10.48 36.39
N GLY A 390 -13.95 9.64 35.88
CA GLY A 390 -14.36 8.36 36.47
C GLY A 390 -15.54 8.45 37.45
N THR A 391 -16.01 9.65 37.80
CA THR A 391 -17.14 9.82 38.71
C THR A 391 -18.49 9.60 38.01
N GLY A 392 -19.58 9.50 38.79
CA GLY A 392 -20.94 9.46 38.24
C GLY A 392 -21.21 8.25 37.33
N HIS A 393 -20.68 7.09 37.72
CA HIS A 393 -20.87 5.83 37.00
C HIS A 393 -22.33 5.36 37.12
N GLU A 394 -23.01 5.22 35.99
CA GLU A 394 -24.41 4.81 35.94
C GLU A 394 -24.79 4.05 34.65
N VAL A 395 -25.92 3.34 34.72
CA VAL A 395 -26.54 2.68 33.56
C VAL A 395 -27.23 3.73 32.70
N PHE A 396 -26.89 3.79 31.41
CA PHE A 396 -27.45 4.75 30.47
C PHE A 396 -28.58 4.16 29.64
N VAL A 397 -28.45 2.91 29.18
CA VAL A 397 -29.48 2.13 28.49
C VAL A 397 -29.42 0.68 28.97
N ASP A 398 -30.57 0.12 29.32
CA ASP A 398 -30.77 -1.27 29.79
C ASP A 398 -31.95 -1.96 29.09
N THR A 399 -32.59 -1.30 28.13
CA THR A 399 -33.78 -1.79 27.41
C THR A 399 -33.52 -1.96 25.93
N ASP A 400 -34.17 -2.95 25.32
CA ASP A 400 -33.96 -3.41 23.94
C ASP A 400 -32.47 -3.45 23.56
N LEU A 401 -31.69 -4.17 24.37
CA LEU A 401 -30.28 -4.50 24.16
C LEU A 401 -30.11 -6.01 24.22
N ALA A 402 -29.21 -6.55 23.38
CA ALA A 402 -28.83 -7.95 23.44
C ALA A 402 -27.32 -8.14 23.27
N LEU A 403 -26.73 -7.57 22.21
CA LEU A 403 -25.28 -7.55 21.99
C LEU A 403 -24.83 -6.16 21.52
N PRO A 404 -24.82 -5.15 22.41
CA PRO A 404 -24.30 -3.82 22.08
C PRO A 404 -22.81 -3.92 21.79
N HIS A 405 -22.41 -3.73 20.53
CA HIS A 405 -21.01 -3.73 20.13
C HIS A 405 -20.51 -2.28 20.00
N GLY A 406 -20.40 -1.77 18.77
CA GLY A 406 -19.84 -0.46 18.46
C GLY A 406 -20.71 0.69 18.93
N LEU A 407 -20.07 1.75 19.42
CA LEU A 407 -20.69 2.99 19.87
C LEU A 407 -20.14 4.18 19.07
N ALA A 408 -20.98 5.16 18.76
CA ALA A 408 -20.57 6.42 18.15
C ALA A 408 -21.42 7.60 18.66
N LEU A 409 -20.80 8.75 18.87
CA LEU A 409 -21.49 9.99 19.23
C LEU A 409 -21.76 10.81 17.96
N VAL A 410 -23.02 11.23 17.78
CA VAL A 410 -23.41 12.20 16.74
C VAL A 410 -23.51 13.58 17.37
N LYS A 411 -22.40 14.32 17.36
CA LYS A 411 -22.24 15.59 18.10
C LYS A 411 -23.23 16.69 17.70
N ASP A 412 -23.69 16.73 16.45
CA ASP A 412 -24.62 17.77 15.99
C ASP A 412 -26.08 17.49 16.37
N ARG A 413 -26.37 16.29 16.86
CA ARG A 413 -27.71 15.87 17.29
C ARG A 413 -27.80 15.56 18.78
N ASP A 414 -26.68 15.62 19.50
CA ASP A 414 -26.55 15.13 20.88
C ASP A 414 -27.19 13.74 21.02
N GLU A 415 -26.75 12.80 20.17
CA GLU A 415 -27.21 11.41 20.17
C GLU A 415 -26.04 10.44 20.39
N LEU A 416 -26.27 9.41 21.21
CA LEU A 416 -25.45 8.21 21.26
C LEU A 416 -26.05 7.15 20.35
N CYS A 417 -25.27 6.62 19.42
CA CYS A 417 -25.69 5.58 18.51
C CYS A 417 -24.87 4.31 18.71
N TRP A 418 -25.50 3.16 18.46
CA TRP A 418 -24.86 1.86 18.60
C TRP A 418 -25.38 0.86 17.58
N VAL A 419 -24.55 -0.15 17.33
CA VAL A 419 -24.92 -1.35 16.60
C VAL A 419 -25.11 -2.50 17.57
N ASP A 420 -26.21 -3.23 17.42
CA ASP A 420 -26.52 -4.43 18.18
C ASP A 420 -26.49 -5.66 17.26
N ALA A 421 -25.61 -6.61 17.57
CA ALA A 421 -25.35 -7.77 16.72
C ALA A 421 -26.43 -8.85 16.79
N GLU A 422 -27.23 -8.90 17.86
CA GLU A 422 -28.29 -9.90 18.05
C GLU A 422 -29.66 -9.32 17.70
N LEU A 423 -29.88 -8.01 17.96
CA LEU A 423 -31.10 -7.32 17.53
C LEU A 423 -31.06 -6.89 16.05
N HIS A 424 -29.91 -7.07 15.39
CA HIS A 424 -29.69 -6.78 13.97
C HIS A 424 -29.99 -5.31 13.63
N SER A 425 -29.63 -4.36 14.51
CA SER A 425 -30.08 -2.98 14.39
C SER A 425 -28.99 -1.95 14.67
N LEU A 426 -29.06 -0.82 13.96
CA LEU A 426 -28.40 0.42 14.32
C LEU A 426 -29.45 1.34 14.96
N SER A 427 -29.25 1.70 16.21
CA SER A 427 -30.15 2.58 16.97
C SER A 427 -29.41 3.81 17.48
N CYS A 428 -30.13 4.90 17.68
CA CYS A 428 -29.64 6.10 18.35
C CYS A 428 -30.56 6.49 19.51
N ILE A 429 -30.01 7.14 20.52
CA ILE A 429 -30.76 7.71 21.64
C ILE A 429 -30.25 9.12 21.94
N GLY A 430 -31.17 10.07 22.16
CA GLY A 430 -30.79 11.41 22.57
C GLY A 430 -30.16 11.44 23.96
N LEU A 431 -29.08 12.20 24.12
CA LEU A 431 -28.31 12.30 25.36
C LEU A 431 -29.10 12.94 26.51
N HIS A 432 -30.03 13.84 26.18
CA HIS A 432 -30.86 14.57 27.14
C HIS A 432 -32.30 14.04 27.20
N ASN A 433 -33.00 14.00 26.06
CA ASN A 433 -34.42 13.62 26.00
C ASN A 433 -34.65 12.11 26.13
N ARG A 434 -33.59 11.30 26.04
CA ARG A 434 -33.62 9.82 26.06
C ARG A 434 -34.57 9.20 25.04
N VAL A 435 -34.91 9.93 23.97
CA VAL A 435 -35.76 9.42 22.90
C VAL A 435 -34.93 8.53 22.00
N ARG A 436 -35.35 7.27 21.85
CA ARG A 436 -34.70 6.28 20.99
C ARG A 436 -35.30 6.32 19.59
N ARG A 437 -34.45 6.17 18.57
CA ARG A 437 -34.84 5.94 17.19
C ARG A 437 -34.07 4.79 16.56
N LEU A 438 -34.78 3.94 15.83
CA LEU A 438 -34.19 2.95 14.94
C LEU A 438 -33.69 3.68 13.68
N VAL A 439 -32.43 3.50 13.33
CA VAL A 439 -31.83 4.09 12.12
C VAL A 439 -31.86 3.09 10.97
N TYR A 440 -31.35 1.88 11.20
CA TYR A 440 -31.22 0.89 10.13
C TYR A 440 -31.38 -0.54 10.65
N LYS A 441 -32.05 -1.39 9.85
CA LYS A 441 -32.29 -2.81 10.10
C LYS A 441 -32.64 -3.49 8.75
N PRO A 442 -32.17 -4.71 8.45
CA PRO A 442 -31.31 -5.58 9.26
C PRO A 442 -29.79 -5.34 9.06
N LEU A 443 -29.04 -5.46 10.16
CA LEU A 443 -27.58 -5.67 10.17
C LEU A 443 -27.31 -7.17 10.40
N GLU A 444 -26.22 -7.74 9.90
CA GLU A 444 -26.00 -9.18 10.02
C GLU A 444 -25.22 -9.54 11.30
N TYR A 445 -23.96 -9.12 11.42
CA TYR A 445 -23.16 -9.26 12.63
C TYR A 445 -22.19 -8.08 12.79
N PRO A 446 -22.71 -6.88 13.11
CA PRO A 446 -21.90 -5.68 13.24
C PRO A 446 -20.93 -5.73 14.42
N PHE A 447 -19.80 -5.03 14.31
CA PHE A 447 -18.84 -4.88 15.41
C PHE A 447 -18.48 -3.43 15.70
N GLY A 448 -17.70 -2.77 14.84
CA GLY A 448 -17.34 -1.36 15.03
C GLY A 448 -18.37 -0.43 14.41
N LEU A 449 -18.53 0.78 14.98
CA LEU A 449 -19.37 1.84 14.44
C LEU A 449 -18.60 3.17 14.49
N THR A 450 -18.69 3.96 13.42
CA THR A 450 -18.21 5.35 13.39
C THR A 450 -19.16 6.22 12.58
N VAL A 451 -19.07 7.54 12.73
CA VAL A 451 -19.88 8.52 12.01
C VAL A 451 -19.00 9.57 11.35
N HIS A 452 -19.28 9.86 10.09
CA HIS A 452 -18.63 10.91 9.31
C HIS A 452 -19.49 12.17 9.29
N ASN A 453 -18.91 13.30 9.68
CA ASN A 453 -19.51 14.64 9.59
C ASN A 453 -20.96 14.72 10.09
N SER A 454 -21.29 13.96 11.14
CA SER A 454 -22.64 13.81 11.71
C SER A 454 -23.75 13.44 10.70
N ARG A 455 -23.39 12.85 9.55
CA ARG A 455 -24.30 12.64 8.41
C ARG A 455 -24.31 11.23 7.86
N GLN A 456 -23.23 10.47 8.02
CA GLN A 456 -23.11 9.13 7.45
C GLN A 456 -22.52 8.17 8.47
N PHE A 457 -23.19 7.05 8.71
CA PHE A 457 -22.67 5.96 9.53
C PHE A 457 -21.83 4.99 8.71
N TYR A 458 -20.81 4.44 9.34
CA TYR A 458 -20.03 3.34 8.81
C TYR A 458 -19.86 2.27 9.90
N TRP A 459 -20.02 1.01 9.55
CA TRP A 459 -19.78 -0.10 10.47
C TRP A 459 -19.07 -1.26 9.80
N THR A 460 -18.36 -2.04 10.61
CA THR A 460 -17.74 -3.31 10.19
C THR A 460 -18.69 -4.46 10.51
N ASP A 461 -18.78 -5.44 9.60
CA ASP A 461 -19.63 -6.63 9.80
C ASP A 461 -18.81 -7.92 9.69
N TRP A 462 -18.95 -8.81 10.67
CA TRP A 462 -18.21 -10.07 10.75
C TRP A 462 -18.78 -11.17 9.86
N LYS A 463 -20.01 -11.02 9.40
CA LYS A 463 -20.69 -12.04 8.62
C LYS A 463 -20.18 -12.10 7.19
N ASP A 464 -20.02 -10.94 6.56
CA ASP A 464 -19.51 -10.82 5.19
C ASP A 464 -18.10 -10.20 5.11
N ASN A 465 -17.56 -9.73 6.24
CA ASN A 465 -16.25 -9.06 6.37
C ASN A 465 -16.14 -7.76 5.56
N LYS A 466 -17.24 -7.02 5.41
CA LYS A 466 -17.27 -5.73 4.72
C LYS A 466 -17.43 -4.54 5.66
N ILE A 467 -17.25 -3.36 5.06
CA ILE A 467 -17.69 -2.10 5.63
C ILE A 467 -19.04 -1.77 4.98
N HIS A 468 -19.99 -1.38 5.79
CA HIS A 468 -21.31 -0.96 5.35
C HIS A 468 -21.54 0.50 5.76
N THR A 469 -22.42 1.17 5.04
CA THR A 469 -22.72 2.57 5.29
C THR A 469 -24.18 2.90 5.00
N VAL A 470 -24.74 3.80 5.81
CA VAL A 470 -26.07 4.41 5.65
C VAL A 470 -25.97 5.87 6.07
N SER A 471 -26.86 6.71 5.56
CA SER A 471 -26.97 8.09 6.02
C SER A 471 -27.55 8.17 7.43
N ILE A 472 -27.54 9.37 8.02
CA ILE A 472 -28.00 9.64 9.39
C ILE A 472 -29.48 9.28 9.62
N ASP A 473 -30.29 9.22 8.56
CA ASP A 473 -31.69 8.83 8.58
C ASP A 473 -31.94 7.36 8.21
N GLY A 474 -30.88 6.61 7.87
CA GLY A 474 -30.95 5.19 7.50
C GLY A 474 -31.13 4.93 6.00
N SER A 475 -31.21 5.97 5.17
CA SER A 475 -31.28 5.83 3.72
C SER A 475 -29.90 5.59 3.08
N GLY A 476 -29.89 5.30 1.78
CA GLY A 476 -28.65 5.24 0.99
C GLY A 476 -27.70 4.13 1.41
N TYR A 477 -28.23 2.96 1.78
CA TYR A 477 -27.42 1.80 2.13
C TYR A 477 -26.45 1.43 1.02
N ASN A 478 -25.18 1.24 1.40
CA ASN A 478 -24.15 0.70 0.53
C ASN A 478 -23.16 -0.17 1.34
N SER A 479 -22.41 -1.03 0.67
CA SER A 479 -21.35 -1.81 1.29
C SER A 479 -20.19 -2.11 0.35
N PHE A 480 -18.99 -2.21 0.90
CA PHE A 480 -17.77 -2.40 0.14
C PHE A 480 -16.72 -3.23 0.92
N PRO A 481 -15.88 -4.01 0.23
CA PRO A 481 -14.84 -4.81 0.87
C PRO A 481 -13.72 -3.92 1.42
N LEU A 482 -12.93 -4.41 2.37
CA LEU A 482 -11.76 -3.69 2.88
C LEU A 482 -10.67 -3.49 1.82
N THR A 483 -10.36 -4.53 1.04
CA THR A 483 -9.30 -4.52 0.02
C THR A 483 -9.77 -5.24 -1.25
N HIS A 484 -9.00 -5.12 -2.34
CA HIS A 484 -9.13 -6.04 -3.47
C HIS A 484 -8.75 -7.46 -3.01
N GLY A 485 -9.55 -8.46 -3.39
CA GLY A 485 -9.33 -9.85 -3.03
C GLY A 485 -10.16 -10.33 -1.84
N VAL A 486 -10.71 -11.54 -1.98
CA VAL A 486 -11.58 -12.18 -1.00
C VAL A 486 -10.73 -12.78 0.13
N SER A 487 -10.22 -11.95 1.04
CA SER A 487 -9.85 -12.48 2.35
C SER A 487 -11.16 -12.62 3.14
N ARG A 488 -11.66 -13.84 3.30
CA ARG A 488 -12.79 -14.21 4.20
C ARG A 488 -12.30 -14.73 5.55
N VAL A 489 -11.00 -14.67 5.82
CA VAL A 489 -10.38 -15.48 6.88
C VAL A 489 -10.46 -14.81 8.24
N THR A 490 -10.37 -13.49 8.30
CA THR A 490 -10.39 -12.74 9.57
C THR A 490 -11.42 -11.64 9.58
N LYS A 491 -11.94 -11.38 10.78
CA LYS A 491 -13.03 -10.44 11.02
C LYS A 491 -12.51 -9.00 11.13
N PRO A 492 -13.20 -8.02 10.54
CA PRO A 492 -12.90 -6.61 10.77
C PRO A 492 -13.41 -6.15 12.14
N PHE A 493 -12.60 -5.40 12.89
CA PHE A 493 -12.93 -4.95 14.25
C PHE A 493 -13.25 -3.45 14.27
N GLY A 494 -12.46 -2.64 14.99
CA GLY A 494 -12.63 -1.20 15.07
C GLY A 494 -12.44 -0.50 13.74
N LEU A 495 -13.20 0.58 13.55
CA LEU A 495 -13.02 1.52 12.46
C LEU A 495 -13.14 2.95 12.97
N ILE A 496 -12.33 3.84 12.39
CA ILE A 496 -12.39 5.28 12.63
C ILE A 496 -12.21 6.02 11.31
N ILE A 497 -12.77 7.21 11.22
CA ILE A 497 -12.52 8.14 10.11
C ILE A 497 -11.52 9.20 10.57
N VAL A 498 -10.53 9.45 9.73
CA VAL A 498 -9.42 10.37 9.99
C VAL A 498 -9.43 11.44 8.92
N ASN A 499 -9.45 12.69 9.36
CA ASN A 499 -9.17 13.87 8.56
C ASN A 499 -7.91 14.55 9.13
N PRO A 500 -6.76 14.56 8.44
CA PRO A 500 -5.53 15.17 8.93
C PRO A 500 -5.46 16.68 8.71
N SER A 501 -6.38 17.22 7.91
CA SER A 501 -6.47 18.65 7.57
C SER A 501 -7.35 19.42 8.58
N ILE A 502 -8.21 18.72 9.32
CA ILE A 502 -9.11 19.29 10.33
C ILE A 502 -8.81 18.67 11.71
N CYS A 503 -8.46 19.51 12.68
CA CYS A 503 -8.37 19.13 14.09
C CYS A 503 -9.25 20.09 14.90
N GLN A 504 -10.56 19.81 14.90
CA GLN A 504 -11.56 20.55 15.67
C GLN A 504 -11.91 19.74 16.91
N GLU A 505 -11.24 20.06 18.01
CA GLU A 505 -11.49 19.45 19.31
C GLU A 505 -12.42 20.35 20.14
N ASP A 506 -13.26 19.72 20.96
CA ASP A 506 -14.03 20.44 21.96
C ASP A 506 -13.06 21.03 23.02
N TYR A 507 -13.43 22.18 23.60
CA TYR A 507 -12.62 22.81 24.64
C TYR A 507 -12.34 21.85 25.81
N SER A 508 -11.08 21.74 26.21
CA SER A 508 -10.68 20.99 27.40
C SER A 508 -9.91 21.89 28.37
N PRO A 509 -10.25 21.89 29.67
CA PRO A 509 -9.47 22.60 30.68
C PRO A 509 -8.04 22.05 30.84
N CYS A 510 -7.76 20.85 30.34
CA CYS A 510 -6.44 20.23 30.35
C CYS A 510 -5.60 20.57 29.12
N ALA A 511 -6.17 21.27 28.12
CA ALA A 511 -5.51 21.50 26.84
C ALA A 511 -4.27 22.41 26.96
N GLU A 512 -4.32 23.40 27.85
CA GLU A 512 -3.25 24.36 28.09
C GLU A 512 -2.44 23.97 29.32
N ASN A 513 -1.13 23.83 29.16
CA ASN A 513 -0.19 23.47 30.23
C ASN A 513 -0.67 22.30 31.14
N ASN A 514 -1.31 21.28 30.55
CA ASN A 514 -1.88 20.14 31.26
C ASN A 514 -2.82 20.53 32.41
N GLY A 515 -3.54 21.65 32.30
CA GLY A 515 -4.40 22.19 33.36
C GLY A 515 -3.66 22.58 34.65
N GLY A 516 -2.33 22.71 34.61
CA GLY A 516 -1.47 22.91 35.78
C GLY A 516 -1.11 21.63 36.55
N CYS A 517 -1.50 20.46 36.05
CA CYS A 517 -1.29 19.19 36.73
C CYS A 517 0.12 18.62 36.49
N PRO A 518 0.78 18.05 37.52
CA PRO A 518 2.12 17.47 37.38
C PRO A 518 2.12 16.15 36.61
N TYR A 519 1.00 15.41 36.64
CA TYR A 519 0.86 14.08 36.06
C TYR A 519 -0.35 14.02 35.12
N LEU A 520 -1.44 13.35 35.51
CA LEU A 520 -2.67 13.30 34.71
C LEU A 520 -3.55 14.51 35.01
N CYS A 521 -4.07 15.12 33.95
CA CYS A 521 -5.18 16.06 34.01
C CYS A 521 -6.41 15.41 33.35
N LEU A 522 -7.50 15.31 34.10
CA LEU A 522 -8.79 14.84 33.61
C LEU A 522 -9.78 16.01 33.53
N PRO A 523 -10.53 16.15 32.42
CA PRO A 523 -11.49 17.23 32.30
C PRO A 523 -12.75 16.92 33.11
N SER A 524 -13.01 17.72 34.15
CA SER A 524 -14.17 17.58 35.06
C SER A 524 -15.20 18.72 34.86
N THR A 525 -16.31 18.68 35.60
CA THR A 525 -17.32 19.75 35.64
C THR A 525 -16.72 21.09 36.05
N ASP A 526 -15.86 21.06 37.06
CA ASP A 526 -15.35 22.25 37.74
C ASP A 526 -14.01 22.74 37.17
N GLY A 527 -13.56 22.16 36.06
CA GLY A 527 -12.30 22.50 35.40
C GLY A 527 -11.32 21.31 35.35
N PRO A 528 -9.99 21.58 35.36
CA PRO A 528 -8.99 20.53 35.29
C PRO A 528 -8.89 19.80 36.65
N LEU A 529 -8.97 18.48 36.63
CA LEU A 529 -8.74 17.64 37.80
C LEU A 529 -7.36 16.98 37.72
N CYS A 530 -6.49 17.31 38.66
CA CYS A 530 -5.18 16.68 38.77
C CYS A 530 -5.29 15.35 39.50
N VAL A 531 -4.75 14.29 38.92
CA VAL A 531 -4.87 12.95 39.49
C VAL A 531 -3.54 12.22 39.50
N ASP A 532 -3.26 11.59 40.65
CA ASP A 532 -2.08 10.77 40.81
C ASP A 532 -2.24 9.43 40.05
N PRO A 533 -1.28 9.09 39.18
CA PRO A 533 -1.23 7.82 38.46
C PRO A 533 -1.03 6.62 39.39
N ASP A 534 -1.67 5.50 39.07
CA ASP A 534 -1.54 4.25 39.84
C ASP A 534 -0.16 3.59 39.61
N ASN A 535 0.58 4.01 38.57
CA ASN A 535 1.89 3.48 38.19
C ASN A 535 3.07 4.35 38.65
N LEU A 536 2.83 5.33 39.52
CA LEU A 536 3.86 6.02 40.28
C LEU A 536 3.92 5.37 41.67
N GLU A 537 4.82 4.42 41.87
CA GLU A 537 5.16 4.01 43.24
C GLU A 537 5.80 5.22 43.97
N SER A 538 5.28 5.55 45.15
CA SER A 538 5.91 6.48 46.08
C SER A 538 7.36 6.06 46.32
N PRO A 539 8.37 6.92 46.09
CA PRO A 539 9.71 6.63 46.58
C PRO A 539 9.72 6.80 48.10
N GLY A 540 9.44 5.70 48.83
CA GLY A 540 9.65 5.58 50.27
C GLY A 540 8.49 6.07 51.15
N GLY A 541 8.07 5.19 52.07
CA GLY A 541 7.07 5.48 53.10
C GLY A 541 7.06 4.40 54.19
N HIS A 542 8.13 4.41 54.99
CA HIS A 542 8.39 3.71 56.27
C HIS A 542 8.51 2.17 56.31
#